data_AF-A0A9E2CLT4-F1
#
_entry.id   AF-A0A9E2CLT4-F1
#
_cell.length_a   1.000
_cell.length_b   1.000
_cell.length_c   1.000
_cell.angle_alpha   90.00
_cell.angle_beta   90.00
_cell.angle_gamma   90.00
#
_symmetry.space_group_name_H-M   'P 1'
#
loop_
_entity.id
_entity.type
_entity.pdbx_description
1 polymer ?
#
loop_
_entity_poly.entity_id
_entity_poly.type
_entity_poly.pdbx_seq_one_letter_code
_entity_poly.pdbx_strand_id
1 'polypeptide(L)'
;MMARLLPAPLVGVLTFVLKFFVLIFWFTLMLPGVLLHLIPSRALRDRTSRYCVWIARRWVGSNALLYRGVHPMHWRIEIDGTLDPARNYLVIANHQSWADILILFVALHGRMPFLRFFLKDQLKYIPIIGQVCWAMEFPFMKRHSKVTLAKNPALRNQDLETTRRKCEVYRRQPVALVNFLEGTRFTDAKRQATASPFIHLLKPKSAGLAFTLNAMGEQFAGLVDVTLVYAPTRGGRSRLWSWLCGEQGTAELHMAVRPIPGHLLRGDYERDAAFRADFHRWVAQLWAEKDTRIQNMKNPDAVTAPGSDAAPQLD
;
A
#
# COMPACT_ATOMS: atom_id res chain seq x y z
N MET A 1 24.78 -12.18 -3.08
CA MET A 1 26.02 -12.98 -3.04
C MET A 1 25.87 -14.27 -3.85
N MET A 2 24.74 -15.00 -3.73
CA MET A 2 24.38 -16.11 -4.63
C MET A 2 23.78 -15.68 -5.98
N ALA A 3 22.99 -14.59 -6.01
CA ALA A 3 22.36 -14.11 -7.26
C ALA A 3 23.35 -13.65 -8.35
N ARG A 4 24.63 -13.46 -8.01
CA ARG A 4 25.69 -13.13 -8.97
C ARG A 4 26.31 -14.36 -9.65
N LEU A 5 26.09 -15.55 -9.07
CA LEU A 5 26.72 -16.81 -9.47
C LEU A 5 25.79 -17.70 -10.30
N LEU A 6 24.48 -17.45 -10.26
CA LEU A 6 23.46 -18.28 -10.91
C LEU A 6 22.68 -17.47 -11.96
N PRO A 7 22.23 -18.10 -13.06
CA PRO A 7 21.29 -17.50 -14.00
C PRO A 7 20.04 -16.94 -13.31
N ALA A 8 19.56 -15.78 -13.77
CA ALA A 8 18.43 -15.07 -13.16
C ALA A 8 17.18 -15.96 -12.94
N PRO A 9 16.75 -16.85 -13.87
CA PRO A 9 15.60 -17.71 -13.62
C PRO A 9 15.79 -18.67 -12.44
N LEU A 10 16.98 -19.25 -12.28
CA LEU A 10 17.28 -20.16 -11.16
C LEU A 10 17.27 -19.41 -9.83
N VAL A 11 17.83 -18.19 -9.82
CA VAL A 11 17.76 -17.28 -8.66
C VAL A 11 16.30 -16.96 -8.32
N GLY A 12 15.47 -16.67 -9.32
CA GLY A 12 14.05 -16.40 -9.15
C GLY A 12 13.29 -17.57 -8.51
N VAL A 13 13.50 -18.79 -9.02
CA VAL A 13 12.91 -20.01 -8.46
C VAL A 13 13.37 -20.25 -7.03
N LEU A 14 14.69 -20.19 -6.78
CA LEU A 14 15.26 -20.35 -5.44
C LEU A 14 14.63 -19.36 -4.45
N THR A 15 14.56 -18.08 -4.84
CA THR A 15 13.98 -17.01 -4.01
C THR A 15 12.52 -17.28 -3.70
N PHE A 16 11.74 -17.69 -4.70
CA PHE A 16 10.33 -18.03 -4.52
C PHE A 16 10.17 -19.21 -3.53
N VAL A 17 10.92 -20.28 -3.73
CA VAL A 17 10.87 -21.49 -2.88
C VAL A 17 11.24 -21.15 -1.43
N LEU A 18 12.34 -20.42 -1.21
CA LEU A 18 12.75 -20.00 0.13
C LEU A 18 11.68 -19.11 0.79
N LYS A 19 11.10 -18.15 0.06
CA LYS A 19 10.03 -17.29 0.57
C LYS A 19 8.76 -18.09 0.90
N PHE A 20 8.44 -19.11 0.11
CA PHE A 20 7.33 -20.02 0.37
C PHE A 20 7.54 -20.78 1.68
N PHE A 21 8.72 -21.37 1.91
CA PHE A 21 9.02 -22.04 3.18
C PHE A 21 8.98 -21.08 4.39
N VAL A 22 9.49 -19.86 4.25
CA VAL A 22 9.37 -18.83 5.30
C VAL A 22 7.90 -18.49 5.57
N LEU A 23 7.05 -18.41 4.54
CA LEU A 23 5.61 -18.21 4.70
C LEU A 23 4.97 -19.36 5.49
N ILE A 24 5.23 -20.61 5.10
CA ILE A 24 4.65 -21.79 5.77
C ILE A 24 5.12 -21.87 7.22
N PHE A 25 6.42 -21.70 7.48
CA PHE A 25 6.98 -21.71 8.83
C PHE A 25 6.27 -20.72 9.76
N TRP A 26 6.20 -19.44 9.36
CA TRP A 26 5.56 -18.42 10.20
C TRP A 26 4.04 -18.60 10.29
N PHE A 27 3.39 -19.10 9.24
CA PHE A 27 1.98 -19.43 9.30
C PHE A 27 1.69 -20.54 10.32
N THR A 28 2.49 -21.61 10.34
CA THR A 28 2.33 -22.70 11.32
C THR A 28 2.42 -22.17 12.76
N LEU A 29 3.37 -21.28 13.05
CA LEU A 29 3.47 -20.63 14.36
C LEU A 29 2.28 -19.71 14.65
N MET A 30 1.61 -19.18 13.62
CA MET A 30 0.44 -18.30 13.74
C MET A 30 -0.85 -19.04 14.04
N LEU A 31 -0.94 -20.34 13.71
CA LEU A 31 -2.16 -21.15 13.82
C LEU A 31 -2.82 -21.09 15.21
N PRO A 32 -2.12 -21.21 16.35
CA PRO A 32 -2.76 -21.10 17.66
C PRO A 32 -3.51 -19.78 17.84
N GLY A 33 -2.93 -18.67 17.38
CA GLY A 33 -3.56 -17.35 17.40
C GLY A 33 -4.79 -17.29 16.50
N VAL A 34 -4.70 -17.83 15.28
CA VAL A 34 -5.83 -17.90 14.33
C VAL A 34 -6.99 -18.72 14.90
N LEU A 35 -6.70 -19.89 15.48
CA LEU A 35 -7.72 -20.78 16.05
C LEU A 35 -8.40 -20.14 17.27
N LEU A 36 -7.63 -19.57 18.20
CA LEU A 36 -8.17 -18.88 19.37
C LEU A 36 -8.95 -17.60 19.00
N HIS A 37 -8.69 -17.01 17.83
CA HIS A 37 -9.42 -15.84 17.33
C HIS A 37 -10.88 -16.16 16.95
N LEU A 38 -11.26 -17.44 16.79
CA LEU A 38 -12.65 -17.88 16.56
C LEU A 38 -13.55 -17.67 17.78
N ILE A 39 -12.96 -17.55 18.97
CA ILE A 39 -13.72 -17.38 20.21
C ILE A 39 -14.27 -15.95 20.26
N PRO A 40 -15.60 -15.76 20.46
CA PRO A 40 -16.26 -14.45 20.39
C PRO A 40 -16.06 -13.59 21.66
N SER A 41 -14.80 -13.44 22.10
CA SER A 41 -14.42 -12.57 23.22
C SER A 41 -13.54 -11.43 22.73
N ARG A 42 -13.97 -10.17 22.96
CA ARG A 42 -13.23 -8.97 22.52
C ARG A 42 -11.80 -8.94 23.06
N ALA A 43 -11.62 -9.25 24.34
CA ALA A 43 -10.31 -9.25 24.98
C ALA A 43 -9.39 -10.33 24.38
N LEU A 44 -9.93 -11.51 24.10
CA LEU A 44 -9.18 -12.59 23.47
C LEU A 44 -8.84 -12.27 22.02
N ARG A 45 -9.79 -11.75 21.23
CA ARG A 45 -9.56 -11.30 19.84
C ARG A 45 -8.49 -10.21 19.76
N ASP A 46 -8.50 -9.26 20.69
CA ASP A 46 -7.46 -8.23 20.78
C ASP A 46 -6.07 -8.85 21.08
N ARG A 47 -5.99 -9.82 22.00
CA ARG A 47 -4.74 -10.52 22.34
C ARG A 47 -4.23 -11.38 21.18
N THR A 48 -5.08 -12.19 20.57
CA THR A 48 -4.72 -13.07 19.44
C THR A 48 -4.37 -12.27 18.20
N SER A 49 -5.05 -11.14 17.93
CA SER A 49 -4.68 -10.22 16.85
C SER A 49 -3.29 -9.62 17.06
N ARG A 50 -2.96 -9.17 18.28
CA ARG A 50 -1.59 -8.71 18.61
C ARG A 50 -0.54 -9.81 18.45
N TYR A 51 -0.84 -11.03 18.87
CA TYR A 51 0.04 -12.20 18.67
C TYR A 51 0.27 -12.47 17.18
N CYS A 52 -0.81 -12.49 16.39
CA CYS A 52 -0.76 -12.66 14.94
C CYS A 52 0.09 -11.56 14.28
N VAL A 53 -0.12 -10.30 14.64
CA VAL A 53 0.69 -9.18 14.12
C VAL A 53 2.16 -9.29 14.54
N TRP A 54 2.45 -9.74 15.77
CA TRP A 54 3.82 -9.98 16.25
C TRP A 54 4.55 -11.05 15.42
N ILE A 55 3.84 -12.10 15.01
CA ILE A 55 4.36 -13.11 14.08
C ILE A 55 4.55 -12.52 12.69
N ALA A 56 3.55 -11.81 12.17
CA ALA A 56 3.60 -11.23 10.84
C ALA A 56 4.77 -10.24 10.68
N ARG A 57 5.10 -9.46 11.72
CA ARG A 57 6.29 -8.60 11.75
C ARG A 57 7.59 -9.43 11.63
N ARG A 58 7.69 -10.57 12.32
CA ARG A 58 8.86 -11.47 12.19
C ARG A 58 8.93 -12.14 10.82
N TRP A 59 7.80 -12.47 10.23
CA TRP A 59 7.73 -12.94 8.85
C TRP A 59 8.26 -11.89 7.87
N VAL A 60 7.89 -10.61 8.03
CA VAL A 60 8.44 -9.50 7.23
C VAL A 60 9.96 -9.38 7.44
N GLY A 61 10.43 -9.37 8.70
CA GLY A 61 11.85 -9.31 9.02
C GLY A 61 12.65 -10.46 8.41
N SER A 62 12.15 -11.69 8.52
CA SER A 62 12.75 -12.89 7.94
C SER A 62 12.81 -12.80 6.41
N ASN A 63 11.75 -12.30 5.77
CA ASN A 63 11.72 -12.06 4.34
C ASN A 63 12.75 -11.02 3.88
N ALA A 64 12.95 -9.96 4.68
CA ALA A 64 13.95 -8.93 4.39
C ALA A 64 15.37 -9.50 4.52
N LEU A 65 15.65 -10.27 5.58
CA LEU A 65 16.95 -10.92 5.78
C LEU A 65 17.26 -11.93 4.68
N LEU A 66 16.30 -12.81 4.36
CA LEU A 66 16.41 -13.76 3.26
C LEU A 66 16.70 -13.04 1.93
N TYR A 67 15.95 -11.98 1.62
CA TYR A 67 16.13 -11.25 0.37
C TYR A 67 17.52 -10.61 0.28
N ARG A 68 18.03 -10.03 1.38
CA ARG A 68 19.39 -9.48 1.47
C ARG A 68 20.49 -10.56 1.37
N GLY A 69 20.24 -11.76 1.88
CA GLY A 69 21.17 -12.89 1.74
C GLY A 69 21.29 -13.38 0.31
N VAL A 70 20.17 -13.48 -0.41
CA VAL A 70 20.13 -13.97 -1.79
C VAL A 70 20.59 -12.88 -2.78
N HIS A 71 20.07 -11.66 -2.66
CA HIS A 71 20.24 -10.57 -3.63
C HIS A 71 21.02 -9.37 -3.09
N PRO A 72 21.73 -8.63 -3.95
CA PRO A 72 22.32 -7.34 -3.59
C PRO A 72 21.21 -6.27 -3.48
N MET A 73 20.71 -6.04 -2.27
CA MET A 73 19.64 -5.08 -2.00
C MET A 73 20.20 -3.77 -1.44
N HIS A 74 20.25 -2.74 -2.28
CA HIS A 74 20.70 -1.38 -2.00
C HIS A 74 19.57 -0.38 -2.32
N TRP A 75 18.40 -0.57 -1.70
CA TRP A 75 17.29 0.35 -1.89
C TRP A 75 17.64 1.73 -1.35
N ARG A 76 17.41 2.77 -2.16
CA ARG A 76 17.41 4.15 -1.70
C ARG A 76 16.05 4.44 -1.09
N ILE A 77 16.00 4.66 0.22
CA ILE A 77 14.77 4.99 0.94
C ILE A 77 14.95 6.37 1.55
N GLU A 78 14.21 7.34 1.03
CA GLU A 78 14.16 8.71 1.52
C GLU A 78 12.82 8.92 2.24
N ILE A 79 12.88 9.56 3.42
CA ILE A 79 11.71 9.81 4.26
C ILE A 79 11.71 11.27 4.70
N ASP A 80 10.75 12.03 4.17
CA ASP A 80 10.50 13.42 4.53
C ASP A 80 9.48 13.47 5.66
N GLY A 81 9.97 13.69 6.88
CA GLY A 81 9.16 13.74 8.10
C GLY A 81 9.42 12.57 9.05
N THR A 82 8.66 12.51 10.14
CA THR A 82 8.85 11.50 11.21
C THR A 82 7.73 10.46 11.20
N LEU A 83 8.11 9.19 11.22
CA LEU A 83 7.21 8.05 11.36
C LEU A 83 7.27 7.50 12.79
N ASP A 84 6.10 7.23 13.37
CA ASP A 84 5.96 6.69 14.71
C ASP A 84 5.23 5.33 14.68
N PRO A 85 5.87 4.23 15.08
CA PRO A 85 5.24 2.91 15.07
C PRO A 85 4.03 2.76 16.01
N ALA A 86 3.80 3.71 16.92
CA ALA A 86 2.66 3.73 17.84
C ALA A 86 1.45 4.51 17.32
N ARG A 87 1.56 5.24 16.21
CA ARG A 87 0.47 6.08 15.67
C ARG A 87 -0.18 5.49 14.43
N ASN A 88 -1.44 5.82 14.17
CA ASN A 88 -2.13 5.37 12.96
C ASN A 88 -1.77 6.26 11.77
N TYR A 89 -1.67 5.66 10.59
CA TYR A 89 -1.41 6.40 9.36
C TYR A 89 -2.30 5.91 8.22
N LEU A 90 -2.63 6.85 7.34
CA LEU A 90 -3.16 6.55 6.03
C LEU A 90 -2.00 6.57 5.04
N VAL A 91 -1.74 5.46 4.37
CA VAL A 91 -0.62 5.34 3.42
C VAL A 91 -1.20 5.31 2.01
N ILE A 92 -0.73 6.20 1.13
CA ILE A 92 -1.05 6.14 -0.30
C ILE A 92 0.19 5.80 -1.10
N ALA A 93 0.02 5.02 -2.15
CA ALA A 93 1.13 4.63 -3.02
C ALA A 93 0.69 4.48 -4.47
N ASN A 94 1.62 4.68 -5.40
CA ASN A 94 1.46 4.21 -6.78
C ASN A 94 1.50 2.67 -6.82
N HIS A 95 0.86 2.07 -7.82
CA HIS A 95 0.67 0.63 -7.89
C HIS A 95 1.15 0.07 -9.22
N GLN A 96 2.21 -0.74 -9.21
CA GLN A 96 2.91 -1.20 -10.41
C GLN A 96 3.06 -2.73 -10.48
N SER A 97 3.03 -3.43 -9.35
CA SER A 97 3.32 -4.86 -9.28
C SER A 97 2.69 -5.50 -8.04
N TRP A 98 2.63 -6.83 -8.04
CA TRP A 98 2.36 -7.57 -6.79
C TRP A 98 3.48 -7.41 -5.77
N ALA A 99 4.71 -7.16 -6.23
CA ALA A 99 5.86 -6.93 -5.36
C ALA A 99 5.71 -5.65 -4.52
N ASP A 100 4.86 -4.70 -4.90
CA ASP A 100 4.66 -3.44 -4.17
C ASP A 100 4.34 -3.69 -2.69
N ILE A 101 3.44 -4.65 -2.41
CA ILE A 101 3.02 -4.96 -1.04
C ILE A 101 4.21 -5.50 -0.22
N LEU A 102 5.01 -6.39 -0.80
CA LEU A 102 6.18 -6.97 -0.13
C LEU A 102 7.27 -5.92 0.09
N ILE A 103 7.48 -5.05 -0.89
CA ILE A 103 8.42 -3.93 -0.80
C ILE A 103 7.99 -2.96 0.29
N LEU A 104 6.72 -2.56 0.33
CA LEU A 104 6.17 -1.68 1.36
C LEU A 104 6.29 -2.30 2.76
N PHE A 105 5.97 -3.59 2.91
CA PHE A 105 6.15 -4.28 4.19
C PHE A 105 7.59 -4.18 4.68
N VAL A 106 8.58 -4.42 3.81
CA VAL A 106 10.01 -4.37 4.17
C VAL A 106 10.47 -2.93 4.43
N ALA A 107 10.11 -1.98 3.57
CA ALA A 107 10.57 -0.59 3.67
C ALA A 107 10.02 0.10 4.93
N LEU A 108 8.76 -0.16 5.28
CA LEU A 108 8.10 0.41 6.46
C LEU A 108 8.24 -0.47 7.72
N HIS A 109 8.94 -1.61 7.62
CA HIS A 109 9.16 -2.50 8.76
C HIS A 109 9.88 -1.77 9.89
N GLY A 110 9.31 -1.80 11.10
CA GLY A 110 9.86 -1.13 12.29
C GLY A 110 9.59 0.38 12.37
N ARG A 111 9.29 1.05 11.24
CA ARG A 111 9.04 2.50 11.17
C ARG A 111 7.58 2.87 11.41
N MET A 112 6.67 1.94 11.14
CA MET A 112 5.23 2.12 11.26
C MET A 112 4.57 0.93 11.96
N PRO A 113 3.30 1.08 12.42
CA PRO A 113 2.49 -0.08 12.73
C PRO A 113 2.32 -1.00 11.51
N PHE A 114 1.86 -2.23 11.75
CA PHE A 114 1.75 -3.21 10.68
C PHE A 114 0.78 -2.74 9.60
N LEU A 115 1.18 -2.92 8.33
CA LEU A 115 0.38 -2.48 7.19
C LEU A 115 -0.87 -3.35 7.07
N ARG A 116 -2.02 -2.72 6.84
CA ARG A 116 -3.28 -3.38 6.53
C ARG A 116 -3.89 -2.77 5.28
N PHE A 117 -4.71 -3.55 4.60
CA PHE A 117 -5.38 -3.16 3.35
C PHE A 117 -6.86 -3.48 3.45
N PHE A 118 -7.69 -2.69 2.78
CA PHE A 118 -9.08 -3.08 2.54
C PHE A 118 -9.13 -4.25 1.57
N LEU A 119 -9.54 -5.42 2.08
CA LEU A 119 -9.62 -6.65 1.31
C LEU A 119 -11.04 -6.87 0.79
N LYS A 120 -11.19 -7.52 -0.37
CA LYS A 120 -12.52 -7.98 -0.80
C LYS A 120 -12.97 -9.11 0.11
N ASP A 121 -14.24 -9.14 0.50
CA ASP A 121 -14.78 -10.17 1.41
C ASP A 121 -14.51 -11.61 0.94
N GLN A 122 -14.49 -11.85 -0.38
CA GLN A 122 -14.18 -13.16 -0.94
C GLN A 122 -12.76 -13.65 -0.62
N LEU A 123 -11.81 -12.74 -0.34
CA LEU A 123 -10.42 -13.11 -0.06
C LEU A 123 -10.26 -13.81 1.30
N LYS A 124 -11.27 -13.77 2.18
CA LYS A 124 -11.23 -14.50 3.45
C LYS A 124 -11.17 -16.02 3.27
N TYR A 125 -11.59 -16.51 2.11
CA TYR A 125 -11.60 -17.93 1.77
C TYR A 125 -10.31 -18.41 1.09
N ILE A 126 -9.38 -17.50 0.75
CA ILE A 126 -8.08 -17.91 0.22
C ILE A 126 -7.31 -18.59 1.36
N PRO A 127 -6.81 -19.83 1.19
CA PRO A 127 -6.04 -20.52 2.21
C PRO A 127 -4.82 -19.71 2.65
N ILE A 128 -4.49 -19.79 3.94
CA ILE A 128 -3.42 -19.06 4.61
C ILE A 128 -3.71 -17.56 4.66
N ILE A 129 -3.65 -16.88 3.51
CA ILE A 129 -3.73 -15.41 3.41
C ILE A 129 -5.06 -14.88 3.97
N GLY A 130 -6.18 -15.51 3.64
CA GLY A 130 -7.49 -15.06 4.12
C GLY A 130 -7.61 -15.15 5.64
N GLN A 131 -7.18 -16.28 6.22
CA GLN A 131 -7.31 -16.55 7.66
C GLN A 131 -6.34 -15.70 8.49
N VAL A 132 -5.09 -15.50 8.03
CA VAL A 132 -4.15 -14.61 8.72
C VAL A 132 -4.60 -13.15 8.66
N CYS A 133 -5.11 -12.68 7.52
CA CYS A 133 -5.63 -11.32 7.41
C CYS A 133 -6.85 -11.12 8.32
N TRP A 134 -7.74 -12.11 8.40
CA TRP A 134 -8.88 -12.09 9.32
C TRP A 134 -8.45 -12.04 10.78
N ALA A 135 -7.55 -12.92 11.21
CA ALA A 135 -7.06 -12.96 12.59
C ALA A 135 -6.28 -11.69 12.99
N MET A 136 -5.68 -10.99 12.02
CA MET A 136 -5.02 -9.69 12.21
C MET A 136 -5.98 -8.49 12.11
N GLU A 137 -7.28 -8.71 12.02
CA GLU A 137 -8.33 -7.68 11.92
C GLU A 137 -8.22 -6.81 10.65
N PHE A 138 -7.85 -7.40 9.50
CA PHE A 138 -7.91 -6.67 8.23
C PHE A 138 -9.37 -6.34 7.87
N PRO A 139 -9.65 -5.13 7.34
CA PRO A 139 -11.00 -4.74 7.01
C PRO A 139 -11.43 -5.38 5.69
N PHE A 140 -12.24 -6.43 5.78
CA PHE A 140 -12.89 -7.06 4.62
C PHE A 140 -14.13 -6.26 4.18
N MET A 141 -14.25 -5.99 2.89
CA MET A 141 -15.29 -5.15 2.31
C MET A 141 -16.13 -5.93 1.31
N LYS A 142 -17.45 -5.83 1.44
CA LYS A 142 -18.37 -6.22 0.37
C LYS A 142 -18.31 -5.14 -0.72
N ARG A 143 -18.36 -5.55 -1.98
CA ARG A 143 -18.46 -4.60 -3.10
C ARG A 143 -19.87 -4.68 -3.66
N HIS A 144 -20.61 -3.59 -3.54
CA HIS A 144 -21.89 -3.46 -4.21
C HIS A 144 -21.68 -2.93 -5.64
N SER A 145 -22.39 -3.52 -6.60
CA SER A 145 -22.37 -3.03 -7.98
C SER A 145 -23.11 -1.69 -8.09
N LYS A 146 -22.81 -0.88 -9.11
CA LYS A 146 -23.56 0.37 -9.35
C LYS A 146 -25.06 0.14 -9.46
N VAL A 147 -25.46 -0.97 -10.11
CA VAL A 147 -26.87 -1.37 -10.27
C VAL A 147 -27.49 -1.71 -8.90
N THR A 148 -26.78 -2.46 -8.06
CA THR A 148 -27.23 -2.80 -6.71
C THR A 148 -27.40 -1.56 -5.83
N LEU A 149 -26.45 -0.62 -5.92
CA LEU A 149 -26.49 0.64 -5.17
C LEU A 149 -27.58 1.59 -5.66
N ALA A 150 -27.91 1.58 -6.96
CA ALA A 150 -29.01 2.36 -7.50
C ALA A 150 -30.37 1.83 -7.03
N LYS A 151 -30.51 0.50 -6.94
CA LYS A 151 -31.73 -0.16 -6.44
C LYS A 151 -31.93 0.00 -4.93
N ASN A 152 -30.85 0.06 -4.15
CA ASN A 152 -30.93 0.28 -2.71
C ASN A 152 -29.80 1.22 -2.24
N PRO A 153 -30.04 2.55 -2.23
CA PRO A 153 -29.08 3.53 -1.76
C PRO A 153 -28.70 3.37 -0.28
N ALA A 154 -29.55 2.75 0.55
CA ALA A 154 -29.26 2.55 1.99
C ALA A 154 -28.07 1.61 2.24
N LEU A 155 -27.72 0.74 1.27
CA LEU A 155 -26.53 -0.11 1.33
C LEU A 155 -25.23 0.70 1.48
N ARG A 156 -25.19 1.94 1.02
CA ARG A 156 -24.00 2.81 1.14
C ARG A 156 -23.77 3.27 2.57
N ASN A 157 -24.84 3.69 3.26
CA ASN A 157 -24.75 4.07 4.66
C ASN A 157 -24.34 2.86 5.52
N GLN A 158 -24.86 1.67 5.18
CA GLN A 158 -24.46 0.41 5.82
C GLN A 158 -22.97 0.10 5.63
N ASP A 159 -22.40 0.34 4.45
CA ASP A 159 -20.97 0.15 4.19
C ASP A 159 -20.10 1.07 5.05
N LEU A 160 -20.47 2.36 5.15
CA LEU A 160 -19.78 3.35 6.00
C LEU A 160 -19.78 2.92 7.47
N GLU A 161 -20.94 2.58 8.01
CA GLU A 161 -21.06 2.13 9.40
C GLU A 161 -20.32 0.82 9.66
N THR A 162 -20.44 -0.15 8.75
CA THR A 162 -19.72 -1.43 8.83
C THR A 162 -18.22 -1.20 8.87
N THR A 163 -17.73 -0.23 8.09
CA THR A 163 -16.30 0.11 8.09
C THR A 163 -15.88 0.80 9.37
N ARG A 164 -16.65 1.77 9.85
CA ARG A 164 -16.40 2.42 11.15
C ARG A 164 -16.28 1.38 12.27
N ARG A 165 -17.20 0.41 12.31
CA ARG A 165 -17.17 -0.70 13.28
C ARG A 165 -15.93 -1.58 13.10
N LYS A 166 -15.59 -1.96 11.87
CA LYS A 166 -14.38 -2.76 11.58
C LYS A 166 -13.08 -2.01 11.93
N CYS A 167 -13.06 -0.69 11.81
CA CYS A 167 -11.91 0.14 12.13
C CYS A 167 -11.84 0.53 13.62
N GLU A 168 -12.88 0.26 14.43
CA GLU A 168 -12.89 0.62 15.86
C GLU A 168 -11.77 -0.07 16.65
N VAL A 169 -11.33 -1.25 16.22
CA VAL A 169 -10.16 -1.94 16.78
C VAL A 169 -8.90 -1.09 16.72
N TYR A 170 -8.79 -0.20 15.72
CA TYR A 170 -7.61 0.65 15.53
C TYR A 170 -7.50 1.83 16.49
N ARG A 171 -8.55 2.09 17.29
CA ARG A 171 -8.45 2.96 18.47
C ARG A 171 -7.56 2.36 19.56
N ARG A 172 -7.44 1.03 19.58
CA ARG A 172 -6.70 0.26 20.59
C ARG A 172 -5.45 -0.43 20.04
N GLN A 173 -5.33 -0.48 18.71
CA GLN A 173 -4.27 -1.20 18.01
C GLN A 173 -3.77 -0.37 16.81
N PRO A 174 -2.56 0.19 16.89
CA PRO A 174 -2.03 1.02 15.81
C PRO A 174 -2.06 0.32 14.43
N VAL A 175 -2.37 1.09 13.38
CA VAL A 175 -2.48 0.60 11.99
C VAL A 175 -1.93 1.59 10.98
N ALA A 176 -1.30 1.06 9.93
CA ALA A 176 -1.01 1.80 8.72
C ALA A 176 -1.92 1.26 7.61
N LEU A 177 -2.97 2.01 7.26
CA LEU A 177 -3.93 1.60 6.23
C LEU A 177 -3.43 2.02 4.85
N VAL A 178 -3.07 1.05 4.03
CA VAL A 178 -2.53 1.30 2.69
C VAL A 178 -3.64 1.34 1.65
N ASN A 179 -3.59 2.36 0.80
CA ASN A 179 -4.52 2.57 -0.30
C ASN A 179 -3.78 2.86 -1.61
N PHE A 180 -3.94 1.95 -2.57
CA PHE A 180 -3.47 2.14 -3.94
C PHE A 180 -4.55 2.85 -4.76
N LEU A 181 -4.45 4.17 -4.88
CA LEU A 181 -5.53 4.99 -5.44
C LEU A 181 -5.84 4.68 -6.90
N GLU A 182 -4.90 4.14 -7.67
CA GLU A 182 -5.14 3.70 -9.05
C GLU A 182 -6.21 2.59 -9.13
N GLY A 183 -6.36 1.80 -8.05
CA GLY A 183 -7.28 0.67 -7.94
C GLY A 183 -6.94 -0.50 -8.87
N THR A 184 -5.83 -0.43 -9.62
CA THR A 184 -5.25 -1.49 -10.43
C THR A 184 -3.78 -1.18 -10.67
N ARG A 185 -2.98 -2.19 -11.04
CA ARG A 185 -1.57 -2.00 -11.39
C ARG A 185 -1.44 -1.21 -12.69
N PHE A 186 -0.59 -0.20 -12.67
CA PHE A 186 -0.19 0.66 -13.78
C PHE A 186 0.35 -0.17 -14.95
N THR A 187 -0.15 0.14 -16.14
CA THR A 187 0.46 -0.20 -17.43
C THR A 187 0.21 0.95 -18.39
N ASP A 188 1.12 1.18 -19.35
CA ASP A 188 0.94 2.25 -20.34
C ASP A 188 -0.35 2.08 -21.15
N ALA A 189 -0.71 0.83 -21.47
CA ALA A 189 -1.98 0.50 -22.13
C ALA A 189 -3.20 0.98 -21.33
N LYS A 190 -3.21 0.80 -19.99
CA LYS A 190 -4.30 1.30 -19.15
C LYS A 190 -4.28 2.82 -19.02
N ARG A 191 -3.09 3.42 -18.98
CA ARG A 191 -2.93 4.88 -18.93
C ARG A 191 -3.56 5.52 -20.16
N GLN A 192 -3.25 5.00 -21.35
CA GLN A 192 -3.82 5.43 -22.62
C GLN A 192 -5.33 5.16 -22.67
N ALA A 193 -5.77 3.95 -22.35
CA ALA A 193 -7.20 3.58 -22.40
C ALA A 193 -8.09 4.38 -21.44
N THR A 194 -7.52 4.91 -20.34
CA THR A 194 -8.25 5.74 -19.37
C THR A 194 -8.01 7.25 -19.55
N ALA A 195 -7.26 7.63 -20.59
CA ALA A 195 -6.81 9.00 -20.87
C ALA A 195 -6.27 9.68 -19.60
N SER A 196 -5.34 9.02 -18.90
CA SER A 196 -4.74 9.58 -17.69
C SER A 196 -3.99 10.87 -18.02
N PRO A 197 -4.19 11.97 -17.27
CA PRO A 197 -3.45 13.21 -17.48
C PRO A 197 -2.01 13.12 -16.95
N PHE A 198 -1.67 12.05 -16.23
CA PHE A 198 -0.36 11.81 -15.64
C PHE A 198 0.48 10.93 -16.55
N ILE A 199 1.80 11.12 -16.56
CA ILE A 199 2.73 10.37 -17.42
C ILE A 199 3.00 8.99 -16.82
N HIS A 200 3.19 8.90 -15.51
CA HIS A 200 3.65 7.69 -14.81
C HIS A 200 2.58 7.03 -13.94
N LEU A 201 1.36 7.58 -13.93
CA LEU A 201 0.28 7.15 -13.04
C LEU A 201 -1.05 7.00 -13.77
N LEU A 202 -1.92 6.13 -13.26
CA LEU A 202 -3.35 6.14 -13.61
C LEU A 202 -4.11 7.20 -12.82
N LYS A 203 -5.31 7.59 -13.30
CA LYS A 203 -6.23 8.48 -12.57
C LYS A 203 -6.54 7.90 -11.18
N PRO A 204 -6.39 8.68 -10.09
CA PRO A 204 -6.69 8.20 -8.75
C PRO A 204 -8.21 8.04 -8.55
N LYS A 205 -8.59 7.03 -7.78
CA LYS A 205 -9.97 6.74 -7.36
C LYS A 205 -10.15 7.18 -5.91
N SER A 206 -10.49 8.46 -5.74
CA SER A 206 -10.50 9.14 -4.44
C SER A 206 -11.57 8.65 -3.46
N ALA A 207 -12.65 8.02 -3.93
CA ALA A 207 -13.78 7.62 -3.08
C ALA A 207 -13.38 6.68 -1.93
N GLY A 208 -12.53 5.68 -2.18
CA GLY A 208 -12.07 4.77 -1.13
C GLY A 208 -11.18 5.45 -0.08
N LEU A 209 -10.44 6.48 -0.49
CA LEU A 209 -9.62 7.29 0.41
C LEU A 209 -10.51 8.16 1.31
N ALA A 210 -11.48 8.87 0.71
CA ALA A 210 -12.46 9.68 1.44
C ALA A 210 -13.23 8.84 2.47
N PHE A 211 -13.64 7.65 2.07
CA PHE A 211 -14.31 6.69 2.94
C PHE A 211 -13.45 6.26 4.14
N THR A 212 -12.15 5.98 3.89
CA THR A 212 -11.20 5.61 4.96
C THR A 212 -10.98 6.77 5.93
N LEU A 213 -10.82 7.99 5.40
CA LEU A 213 -10.70 9.20 6.20
C LEU A 213 -11.95 9.45 7.04
N ASN A 214 -13.15 9.28 6.47
CA ASN A 214 -14.39 9.45 7.21
C ASN A 214 -14.59 8.38 8.31
N ALA A 215 -14.09 7.15 8.09
CA ALA A 215 -14.23 6.06 9.05
C ALA A 215 -13.32 6.21 10.28
N MET A 216 -12.12 6.77 10.11
CA MET A 216 -11.12 6.88 11.18
C MET A 216 -10.87 8.32 11.65
N GLY A 217 -11.03 9.31 10.77
CA GLY A 217 -10.92 10.74 11.04
C GLY A 217 -9.61 11.10 11.71
N GLU A 218 -9.74 11.75 12.86
CA GLU A 218 -8.63 12.23 13.70
C GLU A 218 -7.77 11.14 14.34
N GLN A 219 -8.14 9.86 14.17
CA GLN A 219 -7.27 8.76 14.59
C GLN A 219 -5.95 8.72 13.82
N PHE A 220 -5.91 9.27 12.60
CA PHE A 220 -4.69 9.33 11.79
C PHE A 220 -3.77 10.45 12.25
N ALA A 221 -2.50 10.12 12.44
CA ALA A 221 -1.43 11.07 12.65
C ALA A 221 -1.09 11.91 11.41
N GLY A 222 -1.37 11.36 10.23
CA GLY A 222 -1.07 11.98 8.95
C GLY A 222 -1.24 11.01 7.79
N LEU A 223 -1.04 11.55 6.60
CA LEU A 223 -0.97 10.81 5.35
C LEU A 223 0.50 10.53 5.02
N VAL A 224 0.86 9.27 4.78
CA VAL A 224 2.18 8.91 4.25
C VAL A 224 2.05 8.68 2.74
N ASP A 225 2.64 9.59 1.98
CA ASP A 225 2.65 9.56 0.52
C ASP A 225 3.90 8.83 0.02
N VAL A 226 3.74 7.58 -0.41
CA VAL A 226 4.84 6.70 -0.83
C VAL A 226 4.96 6.65 -2.35
N THR A 227 6.13 7.00 -2.87
CA THR A 227 6.48 6.85 -4.29
C THR A 227 7.49 5.73 -4.44
N LEU A 228 7.12 4.69 -5.18
CA LEU A 228 7.98 3.55 -5.49
C LEU A 228 8.40 3.60 -6.96
N VAL A 229 9.71 3.56 -7.24
CA VAL A 229 10.27 3.42 -8.59
C VAL A 229 11.08 2.13 -8.65
N TYR A 230 10.70 1.26 -9.58
CA TYR A 230 11.42 0.03 -9.87
C TYR A 230 12.64 0.33 -10.73
N ALA A 231 13.73 -0.40 -10.51
CA ALA A 231 14.85 -0.45 -11.43
C ALA A 231 14.42 -1.06 -12.79
N PRO A 232 15.12 -0.75 -13.89
CA PRO A 232 14.83 -1.33 -15.19
C PRO A 232 14.77 -2.86 -15.15
N THR A 233 13.71 -3.44 -15.71
CA THR A 233 13.58 -4.90 -15.82
C THR A 233 14.31 -5.40 -17.06
N ARG A 234 15.01 -6.53 -16.98
CA ARG A 234 15.74 -7.09 -18.12
C ARG A 234 14.87 -8.04 -18.93
N GLY A 235 15.03 -8.03 -20.26
CA GLY A 235 14.41 -9.02 -21.16
C GLY A 235 12.89 -9.10 -21.08
N GLY A 236 12.19 -7.97 -20.91
CA GLY A 236 10.72 -7.90 -20.89
C GLY A 236 10.06 -8.58 -19.69
N ARG A 237 10.83 -8.97 -18.66
CA ARG A 237 10.29 -9.65 -17.47
C ARG A 237 9.28 -8.77 -16.73
N SER A 238 8.27 -9.42 -16.15
CA SER A 238 7.37 -8.75 -15.21
C SER A 238 8.14 -8.22 -14.00
N ARG A 239 7.69 -7.10 -13.42
CA ARG A 239 8.33 -6.50 -12.23
C ARG A 239 8.39 -7.47 -11.03
N LEU A 240 7.37 -8.33 -10.87
CA LEU A 240 7.37 -9.35 -9.82
C LEU A 240 8.48 -10.37 -10.04
N TRP A 241 8.60 -10.89 -11.26
CA TRP A 241 9.64 -11.88 -11.57
C TRP A 241 11.03 -11.26 -11.50
N SER A 242 11.19 -10.05 -12.03
CA SER A 242 12.41 -9.25 -11.93
C SER A 242 12.83 -9.04 -10.46
N TRP A 243 11.88 -8.78 -9.55
CA TRP A 243 12.13 -8.69 -8.12
C TRP A 243 12.59 -10.03 -7.52
N LEU A 244 11.95 -11.15 -7.88
CA LEU A 244 12.38 -12.49 -7.45
C LEU A 244 13.77 -12.86 -7.97
N CYS A 245 14.15 -12.37 -9.16
CA CYS A 245 15.50 -12.54 -9.71
C CYS A 245 16.54 -11.62 -9.05
N GLY A 246 16.13 -10.64 -8.24
CA GLY A 246 17.03 -9.67 -7.59
C GLY A 246 17.40 -8.45 -8.42
N GLU A 247 16.78 -8.24 -9.58
CA GLU A 247 17.08 -7.07 -10.44
C GLU A 247 16.62 -5.75 -9.82
N GLN A 248 15.69 -5.82 -8.87
CA GLN A 248 15.12 -4.67 -8.17
C GLN A 248 15.92 -4.27 -6.93
N GLY A 249 17.21 -4.62 -6.91
CA GLY A 249 18.13 -4.32 -5.82
C GLY A 249 18.38 -2.83 -5.62
N THR A 250 18.18 -2.01 -6.64
CA THR A 250 18.34 -0.54 -6.60
C THR A 250 17.01 0.19 -6.75
N ALA A 251 15.88 -0.47 -6.42
CA ALA A 251 14.60 0.21 -6.38
C ALA A 251 14.65 1.39 -5.39
N GLU A 252 13.94 2.46 -5.75
CA GLU A 252 13.92 3.69 -4.98
C GLU A 252 12.55 3.93 -4.36
N LEU A 253 12.55 4.38 -3.11
CA LEU A 253 11.36 4.75 -2.37
C LEU A 253 11.54 6.15 -1.80
N HIS A 254 10.56 6.99 -2.05
CA HIS A 254 10.41 8.27 -1.38
C HIS A 254 9.11 8.25 -0.57
N MET A 255 9.15 8.77 0.65
CA MET A 255 8.01 8.80 1.56
C MET A 255 7.87 10.19 2.16
N ALA A 256 6.73 10.85 1.94
CA ALA A 256 6.44 12.13 2.59
C ALA A 256 5.34 11.97 3.64
N VAL A 257 5.61 12.38 4.88
CA VAL A 257 4.61 12.48 5.94
C VAL A 257 3.92 13.84 5.84
N ARG A 258 2.63 13.84 5.52
CA ARG A 258 1.85 15.04 5.22
C ARG A 258 0.70 15.20 6.22
N PRO A 259 0.39 16.44 6.65
CA PRO A 259 -0.84 16.69 7.38
C PRO A 259 -2.05 16.42 6.48
N ILE A 260 -3.09 15.85 7.06
CA ILE A 260 -4.39 15.73 6.38
C ILE A 260 -5.13 17.06 6.62
N PRO A 261 -5.59 17.77 5.56
CA PRO A 261 -6.31 19.02 5.76
C PRO A 261 -7.55 18.81 6.64
N GLY A 262 -7.69 19.61 7.70
CA GLY A 262 -8.72 19.40 8.71
C GLY A 262 -10.15 19.39 8.15
N HIS A 263 -10.41 20.26 7.16
CA HIS A 263 -11.71 20.33 6.48
C HIS A 263 -12.05 19.04 5.70
N LEU A 264 -11.07 18.22 5.32
CA LEU A 264 -11.27 16.94 4.62
C LEU A 264 -11.55 15.75 5.55
N LEU A 265 -11.41 15.91 6.87
CA LEU A 265 -11.60 14.82 7.83
C LEU A 265 -13.08 14.51 8.12
N ARG A 266 -13.98 15.48 7.94
CA ARG A 266 -15.36 15.40 8.44
C ARG A 266 -16.44 15.79 7.42
N GLY A 267 -16.18 15.69 6.12
CA GLY A 267 -17.19 16.00 5.09
C GLY A 267 -17.87 14.79 4.45
N ASP A 268 -18.96 15.06 3.75
CA ASP A 268 -19.78 14.07 3.05
C ASP A 268 -19.39 13.99 1.57
N TYR A 269 -18.47 13.06 1.25
CA TYR A 269 -18.01 12.83 -0.12
C TYR A 269 -19.13 12.46 -1.11
N GLU A 270 -20.22 11.87 -0.63
CA GLU A 270 -21.31 11.41 -1.50
C GLU A 270 -22.32 12.52 -1.79
N ARG A 271 -22.77 13.23 -0.76
CA ARG A 271 -23.90 14.16 -0.86
C ARG A 271 -23.48 15.61 -1.04
N ASP A 272 -22.27 15.98 -0.62
CA ASP A 272 -21.74 17.32 -0.77
C ASP A 272 -20.85 17.42 -2.01
N ALA A 273 -21.35 18.11 -3.04
CA ALA A 273 -20.65 18.30 -4.30
C ALA A 273 -19.43 19.21 -4.16
N ALA A 274 -19.49 20.23 -3.29
CA ALA A 274 -18.38 21.15 -3.05
C ALA A 274 -17.25 20.40 -2.33
N PHE A 275 -17.59 19.70 -1.24
CA PHE A 275 -16.62 18.84 -0.54
C PHE A 275 -15.98 17.81 -1.46
N ARG A 276 -16.78 17.13 -2.30
CA ARG A 276 -16.24 16.16 -3.27
C ARG A 276 -15.28 16.82 -4.25
N ALA A 277 -15.61 17.99 -4.78
CA ALA A 277 -14.74 18.73 -5.68
C ALA A 277 -13.42 19.11 -4.99
N ASP A 278 -13.49 19.60 -3.75
CA ASP A 278 -12.33 19.98 -2.95
C ASP A 278 -11.43 18.78 -2.67
N PHE A 279 -12.03 17.65 -2.28
CA PHE A 279 -11.32 16.39 -2.07
C PHE A 279 -10.64 15.90 -3.35
N HIS A 280 -11.31 16.03 -4.51
CA HIS A 280 -10.70 15.71 -5.80
C HIS A 280 -9.52 16.61 -6.13
N ARG A 281 -9.60 17.91 -5.87
CA ARG A 281 -8.48 18.83 -6.08
C ARG A 281 -7.29 18.49 -5.20
N TRP A 282 -7.52 18.21 -3.91
CA TRP A 282 -6.46 17.78 -3.00
C TRP A 282 -5.77 16.49 -3.45
N VAL A 283 -6.54 15.46 -3.82
CA VAL A 283 -5.96 14.21 -4.33
C VAL A 283 -5.23 14.43 -5.65
N ALA A 284 -5.78 15.24 -6.56
CA ALA A 284 -5.14 15.55 -7.84
C ALA A 284 -3.79 16.25 -7.64
N GLN A 285 -3.69 17.17 -6.68
CA GLN A 285 -2.43 17.82 -6.32
C GLN A 285 -1.40 16.82 -5.80
N LEU A 286 -1.77 15.96 -4.84
CA LEU A 286 -0.88 14.89 -4.34
C LEU A 286 -0.39 13.99 -5.49
N TRP A 287 -1.27 13.70 -6.44
CA TRP A 287 -0.96 12.84 -7.57
C TRP A 287 -0.06 13.51 -8.61
N ALA A 288 -0.25 14.80 -8.87
CA ALA A 288 0.62 15.59 -9.75
C ALA A 288 2.04 15.68 -9.18
N GLU A 289 2.17 16.00 -7.88
CA GLU A 289 3.47 16.02 -7.20
C GLU A 289 4.15 14.65 -7.24
N LYS A 290 3.38 13.56 -7.07
CA LYS A 290 3.89 12.19 -7.21
C LYS A 290 4.36 11.87 -8.62
N ASP A 291 3.65 12.31 -9.65
CA ASP A 291 4.02 12.07 -11.05
C ASP A 291 5.35 12.76 -11.39
N THR A 292 5.49 14.03 -11.00
CA THR A 292 6.75 14.79 -11.11
C THR A 292 7.87 14.11 -10.32
N ARG A 293 7.58 13.63 -9.10
CA ARG A 293 8.59 12.91 -8.32
C ARG A 293 9.05 11.63 -9.01
N ILE A 294 8.14 10.85 -9.59
CA ILE A 294 8.52 9.65 -10.35
C ILE A 294 9.41 10.02 -11.54
N GLN A 295 9.09 11.10 -12.25
CA GLN A 295 9.92 11.58 -13.35
C GLN A 295 11.35 11.91 -12.87
N ASN A 296 11.48 12.66 -11.77
CA ASN A 296 12.78 13.06 -11.22
C ASN A 296 13.59 11.86 -10.71
N MET A 297 12.94 10.90 -10.05
CA MET A 297 13.59 9.67 -9.58
C MET A 297 14.05 8.76 -10.74
N LYS A 298 13.36 8.79 -11.88
CA LYS A 298 13.79 8.05 -13.08
C LYS A 298 14.94 8.72 -13.83
N ASN A 299 15.01 10.05 -13.77
CA ASN A 299 15.96 10.88 -14.51
C ASN A 299 16.70 11.85 -13.56
N PRO A 300 17.53 11.37 -12.63
CA PRO A 300 18.19 12.22 -11.65
C PRO A 300 19.09 13.28 -12.29
N ASP A 301 19.73 12.96 -13.42
CA ASP A 301 20.67 13.86 -14.12
C ASP A 301 19.98 15.07 -14.79
N ALA A 302 18.67 14.99 -15.05
CA ALA A 302 17.90 16.07 -15.64
C ALA A 302 17.59 17.21 -14.63
N VAL A 303 17.69 16.93 -13.33
CA VAL A 303 17.43 17.89 -12.25
C VAL A 303 18.68 18.73 -11.93
N THR A 304 19.86 18.24 -12.29
CA THR A 304 21.16 18.89 -12.03
C THR A 304 21.71 19.71 -13.19
N ALA A 305 21.02 19.79 -14.34
CA ALA A 305 21.43 20.66 -15.44
C ALA A 305 21.10 22.14 -15.09
N PRO A 306 22.09 23.03 -14.96
CA PRO A 306 21.83 24.45 -14.83
C PRO A 306 21.50 25.03 -16.21
N GLY A 307 20.30 25.62 -16.36
CA GLY A 307 20.01 26.57 -17.43
C GLY A 307 19.04 26.11 -18.53
N SER A 308 17.76 26.41 -18.33
CA SER A 308 16.94 27.00 -19.40
C SER A 308 15.80 27.83 -18.79
N ASP A 309 16.17 28.86 -18.01
CA ASP A 309 15.31 30.05 -17.88
C ASP A 309 15.37 30.79 -19.22
N ALA A 310 14.69 30.26 -20.22
CA ALA A 310 14.27 31.06 -21.36
C ALA A 310 12.85 31.54 -21.03
N ALA A 311 12.78 32.77 -20.52
CA ALA A 311 11.53 33.50 -20.42
C ALA A 311 10.83 33.49 -21.79
N PRO A 312 9.50 33.31 -21.86
CA PRO A 312 8.78 33.47 -23.11
C PRO A 312 8.86 34.95 -23.52
N GLN A 313 9.58 35.23 -24.60
CA GLN A 313 9.42 36.48 -25.33
C GLN A 313 8.00 36.48 -25.89
N LEU A 314 7.20 37.43 -25.41
CA LEU A 314 5.95 37.83 -26.03
C LEU A 314 6.31 38.77 -27.17
N ASP A 315 6.06 38.32 -28.40
CA ASP A 315 5.72 39.15 -29.56
C ASP A 315 4.46 38.56 -30.20
#